data_AF-A0A2D6KAG7-F1
#
_entry.id   AF-A0A2D6KAG7-F1
#
_cell.length_a   1.000
_cell.length_b   1.000
_cell.length_c   1.000
_cell.angle_alpha   90.00
_cell.angle_beta   90.00
_cell.angle_gamma   90.00
#
_symmetry.space_group_name_H-M   'P 1'
#
loop_
_entity.id
_entity.type
_entity.pdbx_description
1 polymer ?
#
loop_
_entity_poly.entity_id
_entity_poly.type
_entity_poly.pdbx_seq_one_letter_code
_entity_poly.pdbx_strand_id
1 'polypeptide(L)' 'MATKKSTKSPTFEKNLSDLETIVERMEGGDQSLEKSLEDFEKGMALAEKCEKSLKTAEQRVEKLINQQGKLSTEPFEPET' A
#
# COMPACT_ATOMS: atom_id res chain seq x y z
N MET A 1 -29.08 1.74 17.61
CA MET A 1 -27.61 1.84 17.47
C MET A 1 -27.25 1.39 16.06
N ALA A 2 -27.03 2.34 15.14
CA ALA A 2 -26.72 2.02 13.74
C ALA A 2 -25.20 1.89 13.58
N THR A 3 -24.76 0.70 13.17
CA THR A 3 -23.37 0.34 12.89
C THR A 3 -22.77 1.28 11.85
N LYS A 4 -21.75 2.04 12.26
CA LYS A 4 -20.97 2.96 11.42
C LYS A 4 -20.29 2.17 10.29
N LYS A 5 -20.90 2.16 9.11
CA LYS A 5 -20.33 1.64 7.87
C LYS A 5 -19.03 2.40 7.60
N SER A 6 -17.90 1.74 7.82
CA SER A 6 -16.57 2.27 7.53
C SER A 6 -16.40 2.42 6.02
N THR A 7 -16.85 3.54 5.47
CA THR A 7 -16.72 3.93 4.07
C THR A 7 -15.30 4.41 3.76
N LYS A 8 -14.31 3.54 3.96
CA LYS A 8 -12.95 3.75 3.46
C LYS A 8 -12.41 2.41 3.01
N SER A 9 -12.52 2.12 1.71
CA SER A 9 -11.58 1.34 0.90
C SER A 9 -12.16 1.17 -0.50
N PRO A 10 -11.94 2.16 -1.36
CA PRO A 10 -11.58 1.84 -2.74
C PRO A 10 -10.31 2.58 -3.19
N THR A 11 -9.61 3.27 -2.28
CA THR A 11 -8.50 4.15 -2.66
C THR A 11 -7.27 3.38 -3.10
N PHE A 12 -6.94 2.26 -2.45
CA PHE A 12 -5.77 1.47 -2.84
C PHE A 12 -6.03 0.71 -4.13
N GLU A 13 -7.12 -0.05 -4.20
CA GLU A 13 -7.51 -0.87 -5.34
C GLU A 13 -7.71 -0.02 -6.59
N LYS A 14 -8.30 1.18 -6.44
CA LYS A 14 -8.41 2.14 -7.54
C LYS A 14 -7.04 2.64 -7.99
N ASN A 15 -6.18 3.07 -7.06
CA ASN A 15 -4.85 3.57 -7.44
C ASN A 15 -4.00 2.49 -8.11
N LEU A 16 -4.14 1.23 -7.68
CA LEU A 16 -3.48 0.08 -8.29
C LEU A 16 -4.01 -0.17 -9.70
N SER A 17 -5.33 -0.21 -9.89
CA SER A 17 -5.94 -0.38 -11.21
C SER A 17 -5.61 0.76 -12.18
N ASP A 18 -5.60 2.01 -11.71
CA ASP A 18 -5.17 3.15 -12.50
C ASP A 18 -3.68 3.02 -12.91
N LEU A 19 -2.82 2.48 -12.03
CA LEU A 19 -1.40 2.24 -12.31
C LEU A 19 -1.21 1.12 -13.34
N GLU A 20 -1.92 0.01 -13.20
CA GLU A 20 -1.91 -1.10 -14.17
C GLU A 20 -2.30 -0.59 -15.57
N THR A 21 -3.35 0.22 -15.66
CA THR A 21 -3.80 0.83 -16.92
C THR A 21 -2.73 1.74 -17.55
N ILE A 22 -1.95 2.44 -16.73
CA ILE A 22 -0.82 3.25 -17.22
C ILE A 22 0.28 2.36 -17.76
N VAL A 23 0.65 1.31 -17.03
CA VAL A 23 1.71 0.37 -17.46
C VAL A 23 1.34 -0.30 -18.77
N GLU A 24 0.12 -0.83 -18.89
CA GLU A 24 -0.37 -1.44 -20.13
C GLU A 24 -0.28 -0.47 -21.32
N ARG A 25 -0.62 0.79 -21.10
CA ARG A 25 -0.56 1.82 -22.14
C ARG A 25 0.88 2.14 -22.54
N MET A 26 1.80 2.21 -21.57
CA MET A 26 3.23 2.44 -21.83
C MET A 26 3.89 1.26 -22.56
N GLU A 27 3.50 0.03 -22.24
CA GLU A 27 3.97 -1.19 -22.91
C GLU A 27 3.47 -1.30 -24.35
N GLY A 28 2.30 -0.68 -24.66
CA GLY A 28 1.72 -0.66 -25.99
C GLY A 28 2.54 0.10 -27.04
N GLY A 29 3.46 0.99 -26.65
CA GLY A 29 4.44 1.61 -27.55
C GLY A 29 3.91 2.65 -28.56
N ASP A 30 2.60 2.81 -28.73
CA ASP A 30 1.97 3.74 -29.68
C ASP A 30 1.82 5.19 -29.16
N GLN A 31 2.60 5.58 -28.15
CA GLN A 31 2.49 6.90 -27.51
C GLN A 31 3.56 7.89 -27.99
N SER A 32 3.18 9.18 -28.06
CA SER A 32 4.16 10.25 -28.23
C SER A 32 5.01 10.39 -26.97
N LEU A 33 6.22 10.95 -27.14
CA LEU A 33 7.15 11.18 -26.03
C LEU A 33 6.50 11.97 -24.88
N GLU A 34 5.74 13.03 -25.20
CA GLU A 34 5.08 13.87 -24.22
C GLU A 34 4.05 13.07 -23.41
N LYS A 35 3.25 12.23 -24.07
CA LYS A 35 2.28 11.36 -23.38
C LYS A 35 2.96 10.31 -22.52
N SER A 36 4.06 9.73 -22.99
CA SER A 36 4.84 8.77 -22.21
C SER A 36 5.44 9.40 -20.96
N LEU A 37 5.88 10.65 -21.03
CA LEU A 37 6.37 11.41 -19.87
C LEU A 37 5.24 11.71 -18.88
N GLU A 38 4.08 12.17 -19.35
CA GLU A 38 2.92 12.40 -18.48
C GLU A 38 2.46 11.11 -17.77
N ASP A 39 2.45 10.00 -18.48
CA ASP A 39 2.06 8.70 -17.95
C ASP A 39 3.06 8.17 -16.94
N PHE A 40 4.35 8.37 -17.20
CA PHE A 40 5.40 8.05 -16.24
C PHE A 40 5.24 8.86 -14.94
N GLU A 41 5.02 10.17 -15.01
CA GLU A 41 4.81 11.03 -13.83
C GLU A 41 3.57 10.59 -13.04
N LYS A 42 2.45 10.33 -13.73
CA LYS A 42 1.21 9.83 -13.10
C LYS A 42 1.43 8.45 -12.47
N GLY A 43 2.14 7.56 -13.14
CA GLY A 43 2.48 6.23 -12.66
C GLY A 43 3.32 6.29 -11.38
N MET A 44 4.34 7.14 -11.35
CA MET A 44 5.16 7.35 -10.15
C MET A 44 4.33 7.88 -8.96
N ALA A 45 3.45 8.85 -9.19
CA ALA A 45 2.59 9.37 -8.15
C ALA A 45 1.58 8.32 -7.62
N LEU A 46 1.09 7.42 -8.47
CA LEU A 46 0.22 6.32 -8.07
C LEU A 46 0.99 5.23 -7.29
N ALA A 47 2.19 4.87 -7.75
CA ALA A 47 3.05 3.91 -7.05
C ALA A 47 3.36 4.37 -5.63
N GLU A 48 3.71 5.64 -5.44
CA GLU A 48 3.97 6.22 -4.12
C GLU A 48 2.72 6.17 -3.20
N LYS A 49 1.53 6.41 -3.76
CA LYS A 49 0.27 6.31 -3.01
C LYS A 49 -0.03 4.87 -2.59
N CYS A 50 0.25 3.89 -3.47
CA CYS A 50 0.10 2.48 -3.17
C CYS A 50 1.05 2.06 -2.04
N GLU A 51 2.33 2.43 -2.12
CA GLU A 51 3.33 2.17 -1.08
C GLU A 51 2.90 2.75 0.27
N LYS A 52 2.48 4.03 0.30
CA LYS A 52 1.98 4.69 1.53
C LYS A 52 0.78 3.97 2.13
N SER A 53 -0.11 3.45 1.29
CA SER A 53 -1.29 2.70 1.74
C SER A 53 -0.89 1.37 2.38
N LEU A 54 0.02 0.62 1.74
CA LEU A 54 0.57 -0.63 2.27
C LEU A 54 1.30 -0.41 3.59
N LYS A 55 2.17 0.60 3.67
CA LYS A 55 2.89 0.96 4.90
C LYS A 55 1.94 1.30 6.05
N THR A 56 0.85 2.00 5.75
CA THR A 56 -0.18 2.33 6.75
C THR A 56 -0.90 1.06 7.24
N ALA A 57 -1.19 0.12 6.33
CA ALA A 57 -1.81 -1.15 6.68
C ALA A 57 -0.88 -2.02 7.53
N GLU A 58 0.40 -2.12 7.16
CA GLU A 58 1.44 -2.85 7.90
C GLU A 58 1.57 -2.31 9.33
N GLN A 59 1.73 -1.00 9.50
CA GLN A 59 1.80 -0.36 10.82
C GLN A 59 0.56 -0.64 11.67
N ARG A 60 -0.62 -0.72 11.05
CA ARG A 60 -1.86 -1.04 11.77
C ARG A 60 -1.87 -2.49 12.22
N VAL A 61 -1.41 -3.41 11.39
CA VAL A 61 -1.28 -4.85 11.74
C VAL A 61 -0.27 -5.02 12.88
N GLU A 62 0.90 -4.40 12.79
CA GLU A 62 1.94 -4.45 13.82
C GLU A 62 1.41 -3.95 15.17
N LYS A 63 0.70 -2.82 15.19
CA LYS A 63 0.06 -2.29 16.41
C LYS A 63 -0.96 -3.27 16.99
N LEU A 64 -1.76 -3.94 16.16
CA LEU A 64 -2.74 -4.91 16.63
C LEU A 64 -2.09 -6.16 17.24
N ILE A 65 -1.00 -6.64 16.64
CA ILE A 65 -0.20 -7.76 17.18
C ILE A 65 0.41 -7.36 18.53
N ASN A 66 1.02 -6.17 18.61
CA ASN A 66 1.61 -5.65 19.84
C ASN A 66 0.56 -5.42 20.95
N GLN A 67 -0.66 -5.00 20.59
CA GLN A 67 -1.77 -4.81 21.54
C GLN A 67 -2.39 -6.13 22.03
N GLN A 68 -2.30 -7.21 21.25
CA GLN A 68 -2.82 -8.54 21.64
C GLN A 68 -1.87 -9.32 22.56
N GLY A 69 -0.71 -8.76 22.92
CA GLY A 69 0.08 -9.22 24.06
C GLY A 69 0.67 -10.63 23.87
N LYS A 70 1.69 -10.75 23.01
CA LYS A 70 2.65 -11.87 23.11
C LYS A 70 4.01 -11.56 22.48
N LEU A 71 4.71 -10.58 23.04
CA LEU A 71 6.17 -10.57 23.04
C LEU A 71 6.61 -10.40 24.49
N SER A 72 6.55 -11.50 25.24
CA SER A 72 7.30 -11.60 26.48
C SER A 72 8.67 -12.14 26.10
N THR A 73 9.68 -11.26 26.16
CA THR A 73 11.07 -11.68 26.20
C THR A 73 11.38 -11.99 27.66
N GLU A 74 11.65 -13.26 27.98
CA GLU A 74 12.17 -13.63 29.29
C GLU A 74 13.70 -13.56 29.27
N PRO A 75 14.35 -13.15 30.38
CA PRO A 75 15.80 -13.22 30.51
C PRO A 75 16.27 -14.66 30.31
N PHE A 76 17.25 -14.86 29.42
CA PHE A 76 17.92 -16.15 29.28
C PHE A 76 18.89 -16.33 30.46
N GLU A 77 18.49 -17.17 31.42
CA GLU A 77 19.36 -17.65 32.49
C GLU A 77 20.04 -18.95 32.00
N PRO A 78 21.35 -18.95 31.68
CA PRO A 78 22.06 -20.19 31.40
C PRO A 78 22.11 -21.04 32.68
N GLU A 79 21.53 -22.24 32.63
CA GLU A 79 21.76 -23.23 33.68
C GLU A 79 23.26 -23.54 33.75
N THR A 80 23.79 -23.45 34.97
CA THR A 80 25.21 -23.64 35.32
C THR A 80 25.72 -25.05 35.06
#